data_AF-W8ASH9-F1
#
_entry.id   AF-W8ASH9-F1
#
_cell.length_a   1.000
_cell.length_b   1.000
_cell.length_c   1.000
_cell.angle_alpha   90.00
_cell.angle_beta   90.00
_cell.angle_gamma   90.00
#
_symmetry.space_group_name_H-M   'P 1'
#
loop_
_entity.id
_entity.type
_entity.pdbx_description
1 polymer ?
#
loop_
_entity_poly.entity_id
_entity_poly.type
_entity_poly.pdbx_seq_one_letter_code
_entity_poly.pdbx_strand_id
1 'polypeptide(L)'
;KIPMIRMRNPWGNDAEWNGPFSDNSAEWRYIPEHQKEELGLTFDADGEFWMPFQEFLNNFDRVEICNLSPDSLTEEQEDSGKRKWEMKMFEGEWTANVTAGGCRNFLETFWHNPQYVITLTDPDEDDDDGKCTVIVALMQKNRRSKRNRGMECLTIGFAIYHLTDRDMETRPQGLNFFKYRASVARSPHFINTREICARFKLPPGNYLIVPSTFDPNEEGEYIIRVFSETANVMDENDDSVGYCDVDDRIKPNIPPPREEDPQRENLRRLFKSIAGSDMEVDWMELKRILDHSLRDVMIDGNTFSKDACRSMVAMMDKDQSGNLGFDEFESLLTDIAKWKAVFKFYDRNHSGEIESFQLRDALNSAGYRLNNRVLNALGRRYTSREGKITFDDFLMCSVKTKTYIDIFRERQSDESNHATFSMDEWLERTAYS
;
A
#
# COMPACT_ATOMS: atom_id res chain seq x y z
N LYS A 1 41.85 -31.47 -11.27
CA LYS A 1 41.48 -30.82 -9.99
C LYS A 1 40.19 -31.47 -9.52
N ILE A 2 40.06 -31.80 -8.23
CA ILE A 2 38.83 -32.36 -7.67
C ILE A 2 38.07 -31.17 -7.06
N PRO A 3 36.87 -30.81 -7.55
CA PRO A 3 36.08 -29.76 -6.93
C PRO A 3 35.57 -30.25 -5.58
N MET A 4 35.89 -29.51 -4.53
CA MET A 4 35.53 -29.82 -3.15
C MET A 4 34.87 -28.61 -2.50
N ILE A 5 34.02 -28.87 -1.52
CA ILE A 5 33.39 -27.85 -0.70
C ILE A 5 33.70 -28.12 0.77
N ARG A 6 34.00 -27.04 1.50
CA ARG A 6 34.18 -27.06 2.96
C ARG A 6 32.86 -26.64 3.60
N MET A 7 32.35 -27.48 4.49
CA MET A 7 31.08 -27.30 5.17
C MET A 7 31.31 -27.32 6.68
N ARG A 8 30.39 -26.69 7.43
CA ARG A 8 30.42 -26.73 8.89
C ARG A 8 29.03 -26.98 9.46
N ASN A 9 28.92 -28.00 10.30
CA ASN A 9 27.77 -28.28 11.13
C ASN A 9 27.74 -27.29 12.32
N PRO A 10 26.70 -26.45 12.47
CA PRO A 10 26.61 -25.46 13.55
C PRO A 10 26.53 -26.05 14.96
N TRP A 11 26.22 -27.34 15.12
CA TRP A 11 26.27 -28.01 16.44
C TRP A 11 27.70 -28.21 16.95
N GLY A 12 28.69 -28.14 16.08
CA GLY A 12 30.11 -28.21 16.44
C GLY A 12 30.48 -29.47 17.20
N ASN A 13 29.92 -30.61 16.78
CA ASN A 13 30.12 -31.91 17.39
C ASN A 13 30.54 -32.94 16.34
N ASP A 14 30.91 -34.12 16.81
CA ASP A 14 31.42 -35.26 16.04
C ASP A 14 30.42 -35.82 14.98
N ALA A 15 29.24 -35.22 14.82
CA ALA A 15 28.27 -35.57 13.78
C ALA A 15 28.66 -34.91 12.45
N GLU A 16 29.76 -35.38 11.87
CA GLU A 16 30.34 -34.91 10.61
C GLU A 16 30.08 -35.90 9.46
N TRP A 17 30.39 -35.44 8.25
CA TRP A 17 30.35 -36.28 7.05
C TRP A 17 31.24 -37.51 7.21
N ASN A 18 30.74 -38.70 6.85
CA ASN A 18 31.46 -39.97 6.97
C ASN A 18 31.78 -40.62 5.60
N GLY A 19 31.54 -39.89 4.51
CA GLY A 19 31.85 -40.34 3.16
C GLY A 19 33.26 -39.95 2.71
N PRO A 20 33.52 -39.90 1.39
CA PRO A 20 34.82 -39.54 0.84
C PRO A 20 35.27 -38.14 1.32
N PHE A 21 36.55 -38.00 1.65
CA PHE A 21 37.17 -36.79 2.20
C PHE A 21 36.63 -36.33 3.56
N SER A 22 35.93 -37.20 4.29
CA SER A 22 35.73 -37.05 5.74
C SER A 22 37.04 -37.02 6.51
N ASP A 23 37.03 -36.60 7.77
CA ASP A 23 38.25 -36.43 8.58
C ASP A 23 39.08 -37.71 8.72
N ASN A 24 38.42 -38.87 8.78
CA ASN A 24 39.07 -40.18 8.87
C ASN A 24 39.28 -40.87 7.50
N SER A 25 38.97 -40.17 6.39
CA SER A 25 39.01 -40.71 5.03
C SER A 25 40.45 -41.02 4.59
N ALA A 26 40.67 -42.21 4.04
CA ALA A 26 41.97 -42.60 3.50
C ALA A 26 42.35 -41.79 2.25
N GLU A 27 41.37 -41.16 1.62
CA GLU A 27 41.48 -40.36 0.42
C GLU A 27 42.39 -39.14 0.63
N TRP A 28 42.50 -38.63 1.87
CA TRP A 28 43.45 -37.58 2.23
C TRP A 28 44.92 -37.98 2.05
N ARG A 29 45.24 -39.28 2.02
CA ARG A 29 46.61 -39.78 1.79
C ARG A 29 47.11 -39.50 0.38
N TYR A 30 46.21 -39.27 -0.57
CA TYR A 30 46.55 -38.95 -1.96
C TYR A 30 46.81 -37.46 -2.18
N ILE A 31 46.56 -36.61 -1.17
CA ILE A 31 46.81 -35.18 -1.21
C ILE A 31 48.17 -34.88 -0.55
N PRO A 32 49.09 -34.17 -1.22
CA PRO A 32 50.37 -33.77 -0.65
C PRO A 32 50.20 -32.89 0.60
N GLU A 33 51.12 -33.02 1.57
CA GLU A 33 51.01 -32.31 2.85
C GLU A 33 51.00 -30.78 2.72
N HIS A 34 51.78 -30.21 1.79
CA HIS A 34 51.78 -28.76 1.54
C HIS A 34 50.40 -28.23 1.11
N GLN A 35 49.61 -29.02 0.37
CA GLN A 35 48.26 -28.62 -0.02
C GLN A 35 47.30 -28.69 1.15
N LYS A 36 47.52 -29.63 2.09
CA LYS A 36 46.68 -29.72 3.28
C LYS A 36 46.89 -28.54 4.22
N GLU A 37 48.14 -28.13 4.39
CA GLU A 37 48.50 -26.92 5.14
C GLU A 37 47.92 -25.66 4.48
N GLU A 38 48.00 -25.55 3.14
CA GLU A 38 47.42 -24.43 2.38
C GLU A 38 45.90 -24.35 2.51
N LEU A 39 45.21 -25.50 2.55
CA LEU A 39 43.77 -25.59 2.77
C LEU A 39 43.35 -25.27 4.21
N GLY A 40 44.31 -25.18 5.14
CA GLY A 40 44.04 -24.96 6.57
C GLY A 40 43.25 -26.10 7.20
N LEU A 41 43.50 -27.35 6.79
CA LEU A 41 42.82 -28.53 7.31
C LEU A 41 43.10 -28.74 8.80
N THR A 42 42.03 -28.75 9.60
CA THR A 42 42.03 -29.20 11.00
C THR A 42 41.15 -30.43 11.11
N PHE A 43 41.70 -31.54 11.63
CA PHE A 43 40.96 -32.78 11.88
C PHE A 43 40.47 -32.78 13.34
N ASP A 44 39.62 -31.82 13.66
CA ASP A 44 39.04 -31.63 14.99
C ASP A 44 37.54 -31.90 14.90
N ALA A 45 36.95 -32.49 15.94
CA ALA A 45 35.52 -32.73 16.00
C ALA A 45 34.74 -31.43 16.32
N ASP A 46 34.84 -30.45 15.43
CA ASP A 46 34.30 -29.09 15.58
C ASP A 46 33.16 -28.80 14.59
N GLY A 47 32.71 -29.85 13.90
CA GLY A 47 31.66 -29.86 12.90
C GLY A 47 32.14 -29.43 11.51
N GLU A 48 33.40 -29.04 11.31
CA GLU A 48 33.95 -28.74 9.98
C GLU A 48 34.27 -30.04 9.23
N PHE A 49 33.90 -30.11 7.95
CA PHE A 49 34.25 -31.26 7.11
C PHE A 49 34.37 -30.84 5.65
N TRP A 50 35.09 -31.65 4.88
CA TRP A 50 35.14 -31.51 3.44
C TRP A 50 34.36 -32.63 2.76
N MET A 51 33.77 -32.31 1.61
CA MET A 51 33.14 -33.31 0.76
C MET A 51 33.37 -32.99 -0.72
N PRO A 52 33.39 -34.00 -1.61
CA PRO A 52 33.35 -33.76 -3.04
C PRO A 52 32.12 -32.95 -3.43
N PHE A 53 32.26 -32.02 -4.38
CA PHE A 53 31.13 -31.22 -4.86
C PHE A 53 29.99 -32.07 -5.43
N GLN A 54 30.30 -33.23 -6.02
CA GLN A 54 29.29 -34.17 -6.49
C GLN A 54 28.46 -34.76 -5.34
N GLU A 55 29.09 -35.05 -4.20
CA GLU A 55 28.38 -35.50 -3.00
C GLU A 55 27.52 -34.37 -2.45
N PHE A 56 28.01 -33.12 -2.50
CA PHE A 56 27.22 -31.97 -2.08
C PHE A 56 25.92 -31.85 -2.90
N LEU A 57 26.00 -31.96 -4.23
CA LEU A 57 24.82 -31.95 -5.11
C LEU A 57 23.85 -33.10 -4.85
N ASN A 58 24.32 -34.25 -4.37
CA ASN A 58 23.48 -35.40 -4.06
C ASN A 58 22.81 -35.31 -2.68
N ASN A 59 23.40 -34.57 -1.73
CA ASN A 59 22.99 -34.54 -0.32
C ASN A 59 22.32 -33.22 0.10
N PHE A 60 22.47 -32.13 -0.66
CA PHE A 60 21.90 -30.81 -0.33
C PHE A 60 20.94 -30.32 -1.42
N ASP A 61 19.73 -29.91 -0.99
CA ASP A 61 18.69 -29.45 -1.91
C ASP A 61 18.72 -27.94 -2.19
N ARG A 62 19.37 -27.15 -1.32
CA ARG A 62 19.29 -25.69 -1.34
C ARG A 62 20.57 -25.02 -0.85
N VAL A 63 20.98 -23.97 -1.56
CA VAL A 63 22.06 -23.07 -1.17
C VAL A 63 21.49 -21.66 -1.02
N GLU A 64 21.74 -21.03 0.13
CA GLU A 64 21.40 -19.63 0.36
C GLU A 64 22.70 -18.83 0.48
N ILE A 65 22.83 -17.80 -0.35
CA ILE A 65 23.98 -16.92 -0.35
C ILE A 65 23.49 -15.51 -0.02
N CYS A 66 24.04 -14.93 1.05
CA CYS A 66 23.75 -13.56 1.45
C CYS A 66 24.98 -12.69 1.16
N ASN A 67 24.90 -11.90 0.10
CA ASN A 67 25.98 -10.99 -0.26
C ASN A 67 25.93 -9.75 0.63
N LEU A 68 27.09 -9.31 1.12
CA LEU A 68 27.21 -8.07 1.90
C LEU A 68 27.08 -6.82 1.02
N SER A 69 27.36 -6.95 -0.28
CA SER A 69 27.07 -5.97 -1.33
C SER A 69 26.12 -6.56 -2.36
N PRO A 70 25.37 -5.75 -3.13
CA PRO A 70 24.47 -6.27 -4.15
C PRO A 70 25.19 -6.85 -5.40
N ASP A 71 26.52 -6.90 -5.40
CA ASP A 71 27.36 -7.51 -6.44
C ASP A 71 26.97 -8.98 -6.71
N SER A 72 27.12 -9.46 -7.95
CA SER A 72 27.02 -10.89 -8.25
C SER A 72 28.33 -11.61 -7.94
N LEU A 73 28.22 -12.90 -7.62
CA LEU A 73 29.38 -13.80 -7.48
C LEU A 73 29.75 -14.48 -8.80
N THR A 74 29.45 -13.85 -9.93
CA THR A 74 29.78 -14.40 -11.26
C THR A 74 31.21 -14.03 -11.62
N GLU A 75 31.95 -14.95 -12.23
CA GLU A 75 33.38 -14.77 -12.59
C GLU A 75 33.62 -13.47 -13.39
N GLU A 76 32.71 -13.09 -14.29
CA GLU A 76 32.76 -11.84 -15.07
C GLU A 76 32.66 -10.57 -14.21
N GLN A 77 32.04 -10.65 -13.03
CA GLN A 77 31.85 -9.53 -12.10
C GLN A 77 32.89 -9.49 -10.96
N GLU A 78 33.61 -10.58 -10.69
CA GLU A 78 34.73 -10.55 -9.74
C GLU A 78 35.94 -9.79 -10.31
N ASP A 79 36.15 -9.83 -11.63
CA ASP A 79 37.27 -9.18 -12.32
C ASP A 79 37.05 -7.67 -12.61
N SER A 80 35.80 -7.17 -12.58
CA SER A 80 35.46 -5.77 -12.90
C SER A 80 35.55 -4.79 -11.71
N GLY A 81 35.91 -5.27 -10.52
CA GLY A 81 36.02 -4.44 -9.31
C GLY A 81 34.68 -4.16 -8.62
N LYS A 82 34.73 -3.46 -7.48
CA LYS A 82 33.52 -3.18 -6.68
C LYS A 82 32.61 -2.19 -7.40
N ARG A 83 31.40 -2.62 -7.77
CA ARG A 83 30.40 -1.73 -8.37
C ARG A 83 29.78 -0.83 -7.31
N LYS A 84 29.46 0.41 -7.69
CA LYS A 84 28.72 1.32 -6.82
C LYS A 84 27.24 0.97 -6.97
N TRP A 85 26.56 0.76 -5.85
CA TRP A 85 25.12 0.46 -5.84
C TRP A 85 24.35 1.62 -5.24
N GLU A 86 23.29 2.04 -5.91
CA GLU A 86 22.27 2.91 -5.34
C GLU A 86 21.12 2.08 -4.81
N MET A 87 20.74 2.36 -3.56
CA MET A 87 19.63 1.67 -2.89
C MET A 87 18.53 2.68 -2.55
N LYS A 88 17.31 2.36 -2.96
CA LYS A 88 16.09 3.02 -2.50
C LYS A 88 15.24 2.04 -1.69
N MET A 89 14.56 2.57 -0.68
CA MET A 89 13.79 1.79 0.26
C MET A 89 12.46 2.47 0.52
N PHE A 90 11.38 1.70 0.50
CA PHE A 90 10.06 2.12 0.93
C PHE A 90 9.52 1.14 1.96
N GLU A 91 8.78 1.69 2.92
CA GLU A 91 7.94 0.90 3.81
C GLU A 91 6.50 0.96 3.32
N GLY A 92 5.83 -0.19 3.33
CA GLY A 92 4.45 -0.30 2.89
C GLY A 92 3.67 -1.28 3.76
N GLU A 93 2.37 -1.33 3.52
CA GLU A 93 1.47 -2.26 4.20
C GLU A 93 0.36 -2.71 3.27
N TRP A 94 -0.05 -3.96 3.42
CA TRP A 94 -1.29 -4.52 2.90
C TRP A 94 -2.31 -4.49 4.03
N THR A 95 -3.34 -3.66 3.87
CA THR A 95 -4.48 -3.58 4.79
C THR A 95 -5.67 -4.31 4.16
N ALA A 96 -6.30 -5.21 4.92
CA ALA A 96 -7.41 -6.01 4.43
C ALA A 96 -8.53 -5.11 3.91
N ASN A 97 -9.12 -5.53 2.79
CA ASN A 97 -10.21 -4.85 2.09
C ASN A 97 -9.88 -3.45 1.54
N VAL A 98 -8.64 -2.97 1.66
CA VAL A 98 -8.21 -1.66 1.16
C VAL A 98 -7.08 -1.78 0.16
N THR A 99 -5.92 -2.25 0.63
CA THR A 99 -4.66 -2.34 -0.15
C THR A 99 -4.14 -3.76 -0.29
N ALA A 100 -4.74 -4.74 0.39
CA ALA A 100 -4.40 -6.15 0.27
C ALA A 100 -5.06 -6.78 -0.97
N GLY A 101 -4.60 -6.39 -2.15
CA GLY A 101 -5.22 -6.75 -3.43
C GLY A 101 -4.97 -8.19 -3.91
N GLY A 102 -4.04 -8.91 -3.28
CA GLY A 102 -3.59 -10.24 -3.73
C GLY A 102 -2.76 -10.16 -5.02
N CYS A 103 -2.38 -11.29 -5.60
CA CYS A 103 -1.55 -11.34 -6.80
C CYS A 103 -2.36 -11.12 -8.10
N ARG A 104 -1.67 -11.10 -9.24
CA ARG A 104 -2.26 -10.82 -10.58
C ARG A 104 -3.39 -11.78 -10.99
N ASN A 105 -3.52 -12.94 -10.33
CA ASN A 105 -4.64 -13.86 -10.52
C ASN A 105 -5.98 -13.21 -10.13
N PHE A 106 -5.95 -12.27 -9.19
CA PHE A 106 -7.10 -11.53 -8.68
C PHE A 106 -7.15 -10.13 -9.30
N LEU A 107 -7.35 -10.06 -10.62
CA LEU A 107 -7.21 -8.80 -11.37
C LEU A 107 -8.11 -7.66 -10.85
N GLU A 108 -9.30 -7.99 -10.36
CA GLU A 108 -10.27 -7.01 -9.81
C GLU A 108 -9.73 -6.26 -8.59
N THR A 109 -8.88 -6.91 -7.80
CA THR A 109 -8.32 -6.35 -6.55
C THR A 109 -6.82 -6.04 -6.67
N PHE A 110 -6.09 -6.65 -7.61
CA PHE A 110 -4.64 -6.55 -7.75
C PHE A 110 -4.12 -5.10 -7.84
N TRP A 111 -4.85 -4.25 -8.55
CA TRP A 111 -4.46 -2.86 -8.78
C TRP A 111 -4.54 -1.97 -7.52
N HIS A 112 -5.21 -2.43 -6.46
CA HIS A 112 -5.26 -1.76 -5.16
C HIS A 112 -4.00 -1.97 -4.31
N ASN A 113 -3.15 -2.94 -4.66
CA ASN A 113 -1.85 -3.07 -3.99
C ASN A 113 -1.05 -1.78 -4.14
N PRO A 114 -0.23 -1.40 -3.15
CA PRO A 114 0.63 -0.24 -3.30
C PRO A 114 1.55 -0.39 -4.52
N GLN A 115 1.87 0.73 -5.14
CA GLN A 115 2.59 0.76 -6.41
C GLN A 115 3.79 1.70 -6.28
N TYR A 116 4.91 1.33 -6.87
CA TYR A 116 6.15 2.13 -6.84
C TYR A 116 6.69 2.28 -8.25
N VAL A 117 7.04 3.50 -8.66
CA VAL A 117 7.75 3.74 -9.92
C VAL A 117 9.25 3.75 -9.65
N ILE A 118 10.02 3.10 -10.53
CA ILE A 118 11.46 3.29 -10.66
C ILE A 118 11.81 3.76 -12.07
N THR A 119 12.65 4.77 -12.17
CA THR A 119 13.22 5.27 -13.43
C THR A 119 14.68 4.85 -13.51
N LEU A 120 14.99 4.06 -14.54
CA LEU A 120 16.35 3.63 -14.90
C LEU A 120 16.85 4.53 -16.03
N THR A 121 17.95 5.23 -15.80
CA THR A 121 18.43 6.30 -16.68
C THR A 121 19.54 5.79 -17.60
N ASP A 122 20.61 5.26 -17.01
CA ASP A 122 21.81 4.85 -17.73
C ASP A 122 22.01 3.32 -17.59
N PRO A 123 22.39 2.63 -18.69
CA PRO A 123 22.79 1.23 -18.64
C PRO A 123 24.08 1.05 -17.84
N ASP A 124 24.33 -0.19 -17.39
CA ASP A 124 25.55 -0.50 -16.63
C ASP A 124 26.78 -0.35 -17.54
N GLU A 125 27.89 0.18 -17.01
CA GLU A 125 29.08 0.54 -17.80
C GLU A 125 29.70 -0.65 -18.57
N ASP A 126 29.60 -1.86 -18.01
CA ASP A 126 30.16 -3.10 -18.57
C ASP A 126 29.12 -4.00 -19.26
N ASP A 127 27.91 -3.50 -19.56
CA ASP A 127 26.85 -4.32 -20.16
C ASP A 127 26.76 -4.15 -21.69
N ASP A 128 27.22 -5.16 -22.43
CA ASP A 128 27.21 -5.20 -23.90
C ASP A 128 25.80 -5.06 -24.51
N ASP A 129 24.76 -5.40 -23.75
CA ASP A 129 23.35 -5.34 -24.16
C ASP A 129 22.71 -3.97 -23.89
N GLY A 130 23.43 -3.04 -23.25
CA GLY A 130 22.93 -1.72 -22.88
C GLY A 130 21.76 -1.76 -21.90
N LYS A 131 21.78 -2.68 -20.92
CA LYS A 131 20.75 -2.84 -19.89
C LYS A 131 21.24 -2.35 -18.53
N CYS A 132 20.29 -2.07 -17.66
CA CYS A 132 20.48 -1.72 -16.26
C CYS A 132 20.25 -2.97 -15.39
N THR A 133 21.15 -3.25 -14.46
CA THR A 133 20.96 -4.28 -13.45
C THR A 133 20.09 -3.75 -12.32
N VAL A 134 19.00 -4.46 -12.01
CA VAL A 134 18.05 -4.10 -10.96
C VAL A 134 17.81 -5.28 -10.04
N ILE A 135 17.97 -5.10 -8.74
CA ILE A 135 17.63 -6.09 -7.73
C ILE A 135 16.47 -5.58 -6.91
N VAL A 136 15.37 -6.33 -6.88
CA VAL A 136 14.20 -6.01 -6.06
C VAL A 136 14.12 -7.02 -4.92
N ALA A 137 14.13 -6.52 -3.69
CA ALA A 137 14.00 -7.29 -2.46
C ALA A 137 12.75 -6.85 -1.69
N LEU A 138 11.79 -7.76 -1.53
CA LEU A 138 10.55 -7.55 -0.79
C LEU A 138 10.58 -8.36 0.52
N MET A 139 10.52 -7.68 1.66
CA MET A 139 10.60 -8.27 2.99
C MET A 139 9.34 -7.99 3.81
N GLN A 140 8.71 -9.01 4.38
CA GLN A 140 7.62 -8.83 5.35
C GLN A 140 8.15 -8.56 6.78
N LYS A 141 7.57 -7.55 7.45
CA LYS A 141 7.96 -7.12 8.82
C LYS A 141 7.24 -7.93 9.89
N ASN A 142 7.80 -7.95 11.11
CA ASN A 142 7.12 -8.31 12.36
C ASN A 142 6.45 -9.70 12.44
N ARG A 143 6.73 -10.63 11.51
CA ARG A 143 6.16 -11.99 11.57
C ARG A 143 6.78 -12.87 12.64
N ARG A 144 8.09 -12.75 12.87
CA ARG A 144 8.81 -13.56 13.87
C ARG A 144 8.26 -13.36 15.29
N SER A 145 7.95 -12.11 15.66
CA SER A 145 7.37 -11.78 16.96
C SER A 145 5.94 -12.27 17.14
N LYS A 146 5.27 -12.66 16.05
CA LYS A 146 3.90 -13.16 16.02
C LYS A 146 3.82 -14.69 15.88
N ARG A 147 4.96 -15.41 15.79
CA ARG A 147 5.00 -16.88 15.71
C ARG A 147 4.34 -17.57 16.90
N ASN A 148 4.45 -16.99 18.09
CA ASN A 148 3.79 -17.49 19.30
C ASN A 148 2.25 -17.46 19.22
N ARG A 149 1.69 -16.73 18.25
CA ARG A 149 0.24 -16.69 17.93
C ARG A 149 -0.12 -17.56 16.72
N GLY A 150 0.80 -18.41 16.25
CA GLY A 150 0.60 -19.26 15.07
C GLY A 150 0.65 -18.53 13.73
N MET A 151 1.09 -17.27 13.69
CA MET A 151 1.22 -16.53 12.42
C MET A 151 2.50 -16.93 11.69
N GLU A 152 2.33 -17.49 10.50
CA GLU A 152 3.41 -17.81 9.57
C GLU A 152 3.74 -16.63 8.65
N CYS A 153 4.79 -16.81 7.84
CA CYS A 153 5.11 -15.86 6.77
C CYS A 153 4.02 -15.96 5.69
N LEU A 154 3.52 -14.81 5.23
CA LEU A 154 2.61 -14.77 4.09
C LEU A 154 3.34 -15.21 2.82
N THR A 155 2.59 -15.74 1.86
CA THR A 155 3.10 -16.02 0.53
C THR A 155 3.21 -14.71 -0.23
N ILE A 156 4.44 -14.19 -0.40
CA ILE A 156 4.68 -12.87 -0.99
C ILE A 156 5.40 -12.95 -2.34
N GLY A 157 5.23 -11.91 -3.14
CA GLY A 157 5.86 -11.74 -4.44
C GLY A 157 5.66 -10.33 -4.99
N PHE A 158 6.20 -10.07 -6.17
CA PHE A 158 6.00 -8.78 -6.84
C PHE A 158 6.01 -8.95 -8.36
N ALA A 159 5.39 -8.00 -9.05
CA ALA A 159 5.40 -7.91 -10.51
C ALA A 159 5.93 -6.54 -10.96
N ILE A 160 6.63 -6.53 -12.09
CA ILE A 160 7.23 -5.34 -12.69
C ILE A 160 6.61 -5.12 -14.08
N TYR A 161 6.15 -3.91 -14.35
CA TYR A 161 5.55 -3.49 -15.61
C TYR A 161 6.32 -2.32 -16.20
N HIS A 162 6.44 -2.25 -17.52
CA HIS A 162 7.00 -1.07 -18.19
C HIS A 162 5.93 0.04 -18.31
N LEU A 163 6.32 1.27 -18.00
CA LEU A 163 5.49 2.48 -18.11
C LEU A 163 5.94 3.33 -19.30
N THR A 164 4.98 3.76 -20.09
CA THR A 164 5.17 4.80 -21.11
C THR A 164 5.00 6.18 -20.48
N ASP A 165 5.45 7.23 -21.16
CA ASP A 165 5.31 8.61 -20.67
C ASP A 165 3.84 8.98 -20.42
N ARG A 166 2.91 8.45 -21.24
CA ARG A 166 1.46 8.60 -21.00
C ARG A 166 0.99 7.91 -19.73
N ASP A 167 1.53 6.73 -19.41
CA ASP A 167 1.14 6.04 -18.17
C ASP A 167 1.64 6.84 -16.97
N MET A 168 2.80 7.50 -17.07
CA MET A 168 3.38 8.33 -15.99
C MET A 168 2.51 9.54 -15.61
N GLU A 169 1.61 9.99 -16.49
CA GLU A 169 0.63 11.06 -16.24
C GLU A 169 -0.52 10.63 -15.33
N THR A 170 -0.80 9.32 -15.23
CA THR A 170 -1.89 8.78 -14.41
C THR A 170 -1.33 8.00 -13.23
N ARG A 171 -1.65 8.44 -12.01
CA ARG A 171 -1.24 7.78 -10.77
C ARG A 171 -2.44 7.70 -9.82
N PRO A 172 -2.69 6.56 -9.15
CA PRO A 172 -2.09 5.24 -9.39
C PRO A 172 -2.56 4.62 -10.72
N GLN A 173 -1.92 3.52 -11.16
CA GLN A 173 -2.42 2.75 -12.30
C GLN A 173 -3.65 1.94 -11.91
N GLY A 174 -4.73 2.05 -12.70
CA GLY A 174 -5.99 1.35 -12.44
C GLY A 174 -6.12 -0.02 -13.11
N LEU A 175 -7.27 -0.66 -12.90
CA LEU A 175 -7.62 -1.99 -13.46
C LEU A 175 -7.30 -2.17 -14.95
N ASN A 176 -7.61 -1.17 -15.78
CA ASN A 176 -7.43 -1.25 -17.23
C ASN A 176 -5.95 -1.40 -17.62
N PHE A 177 -5.03 -0.73 -16.91
CA PHE A 177 -3.60 -0.85 -17.16
C PHE A 177 -3.16 -2.32 -17.02
N PHE A 178 -3.50 -2.96 -15.90
CA PHE A 178 -3.10 -4.35 -15.62
C PHE A 178 -3.85 -5.39 -16.45
N LYS A 179 -5.04 -5.04 -16.96
CA LYS A 179 -5.83 -5.90 -17.85
C LYS A 179 -5.16 -6.05 -19.22
N TYR A 180 -4.60 -4.96 -19.76
CA TYR A 180 -4.09 -4.92 -21.13
C TYR A 180 -2.56 -4.95 -21.24
N ARG A 181 -1.82 -4.74 -20.14
CA ARG A 181 -0.35 -4.81 -20.13
C ARG A 181 0.16 -6.06 -19.43
N ALA A 182 1.14 -6.70 -20.05
CA ALA A 182 1.87 -7.82 -19.47
C ALA A 182 3.01 -7.32 -18.58
N SER A 183 3.32 -8.07 -17.51
CA SER A 183 4.51 -7.82 -16.70
C SER A 183 5.77 -8.14 -17.52
N VAL A 184 6.77 -7.27 -17.44
CA VAL A 184 8.09 -7.47 -18.08
C VAL A 184 9.01 -8.34 -17.23
N ALA A 185 8.81 -8.30 -15.91
CA ALA A 185 9.52 -9.13 -14.95
C ALA A 185 8.62 -9.40 -13.73
N ARG A 186 8.96 -10.40 -12.93
CA ARG A 186 8.25 -10.76 -11.70
C ARG A 186 9.16 -11.57 -10.80
N SER A 187 8.80 -11.67 -9.52
CA SER A 187 9.47 -12.61 -8.63
C SER A 187 9.34 -14.04 -9.17
N PRO A 188 10.39 -14.89 -9.06
CA PRO A 188 10.39 -16.24 -9.65
C PRO A 188 9.22 -17.10 -9.17
N HIS A 189 8.91 -16.98 -7.87
CA HIS A 189 7.81 -17.65 -7.22
C HIS A 189 7.11 -16.68 -6.25
N PHE A 190 5.89 -17.02 -5.88
CA PHE A 190 5.26 -16.52 -4.67
C PHE A 190 5.60 -17.51 -3.57
N ILE A 191 6.26 -17.05 -2.50
CA ILE A 191 6.84 -17.95 -1.48
C ILE A 191 6.58 -17.41 -0.08
N ASN A 192 6.33 -18.32 0.86
CA ASN A 192 6.09 -18.04 2.28
C ASN A 192 7.39 -17.87 3.08
N THR A 193 8.32 -17.04 2.58
CA THR A 193 9.55 -16.70 3.31
C THR A 193 9.52 -15.25 3.78
N ARG A 194 10.42 -14.88 4.70
CA ARG A 194 10.50 -13.51 5.22
C ARG A 194 10.83 -12.49 4.12
N GLU A 195 11.65 -12.88 3.15
CA GLU A 195 12.12 -12.01 2.08
C GLU A 195 12.25 -12.78 0.78
N ILE A 196 11.77 -12.18 -0.30
CA ILE A 196 12.03 -12.62 -1.66
C ILE A 196 12.84 -11.56 -2.39
N CYS A 197 13.93 -12.00 -3.01
CA CYS A 197 14.83 -11.15 -3.77
C CYS A 197 14.99 -11.72 -5.18
N ALA A 198 15.00 -10.85 -6.19
CA ALA A 198 15.29 -11.25 -7.56
C ALA A 198 16.09 -10.17 -8.28
N ARG A 199 17.05 -10.61 -9.10
CA ARG A 199 17.88 -9.76 -9.95
C ARG A 199 17.36 -9.83 -11.39
N PHE A 200 17.33 -8.67 -12.04
CA PHE A 200 16.86 -8.48 -13.41
C PHE A 200 17.85 -7.62 -14.18
N LYS A 201 17.87 -7.78 -15.52
CA LYS A 201 18.47 -6.82 -16.45
C LYS A 201 17.34 -6.22 -17.28
N LEU A 202 17.13 -4.92 -17.15
CA LEU A 202 16.04 -4.19 -17.82
C LEU A 202 16.64 -3.06 -18.67
N PRO A 203 16.09 -2.75 -19.86
CA PRO A 203 16.49 -1.55 -20.59
C PRO A 203 16.28 -0.26 -19.75
N PRO A 204 16.94 0.85 -20.10
CA PRO A 204 16.59 2.16 -19.54
C PRO A 204 15.12 2.50 -19.80
N GLY A 205 14.44 3.07 -18.80
CA GLY A 205 13.01 3.37 -18.87
C GLY A 205 12.32 3.47 -17.51
N ASN A 206 11.01 3.66 -17.55
CA ASN A 206 10.16 3.75 -16.36
C ASN A 206 9.47 2.41 -16.10
N TYR A 207 9.51 1.96 -14.84
CA TYR A 207 8.94 0.69 -14.44
C TYR A 207 8.08 0.82 -13.20
N LEU A 208 6.93 0.15 -13.20
CA LEU A 208 6.03 0.02 -12.06
C LEU A 208 6.28 -1.30 -11.34
N ILE A 209 6.57 -1.24 -10.05
CA ILE A 209 6.70 -2.40 -9.18
C ILE A 209 5.46 -2.49 -8.29
N VAL A 210 4.80 -3.64 -8.32
CA VAL A 210 3.61 -3.93 -7.50
C VAL A 210 3.92 -5.10 -6.56
N PRO A 211 4.28 -4.84 -5.29
CA PRO A 211 4.41 -5.88 -4.27
C PRO A 211 3.04 -6.34 -3.77
N SER A 212 2.84 -7.65 -3.68
CA SER A 212 1.59 -8.22 -3.21
C SER A 212 1.80 -9.50 -2.41
N THR A 213 0.78 -9.85 -1.63
CA THR A 213 0.56 -11.22 -1.16
C THR A 213 0.01 -12.07 -2.31
N PHE A 214 -0.01 -13.39 -2.13
CA PHE A 214 -0.60 -14.29 -3.12
C PHE A 214 -2.11 -14.16 -3.13
N ASP A 215 -2.74 -14.33 -1.97
CA ASP A 215 -4.18 -14.21 -1.78
C ASP A 215 -4.55 -12.78 -1.39
N PRO A 216 -5.74 -12.30 -1.79
CA PRO A 216 -6.26 -11.01 -1.38
C PRO A 216 -6.61 -11.02 0.12
N ASN A 217 -6.73 -9.83 0.71
CA ASN A 217 -7.08 -9.60 2.11
C ASN A 217 -6.10 -10.18 3.15
N GLU A 218 -4.91 -10.60 2.76
CA GLU A 218 -3.84 -10.93 3.70
C GLU A 218 -3.17 -9.65 4.23
N GLU A 219 -3.32 -9.38 5.52
CA GLU A 219 -2.76 -8.19 6.15
C GLU A 219 -1.27 -8.36 6.48
N GLY A 220 -0.44 -7.38 6.15
CA GLY A 220 0.98 -7.41 6.53
C GLY A 220 1.70 -6.12 6.22
N GLU A 221 2.73 -5.80 7.01
CA GLU A 221 3.64 -4.70 6.71
C GLU A 221 4.87 -5.25 5.97
N TYR A 222 5.47 -4.45 5.10
CA TYR A 222 6.64 -4.85 4.33
C TYR A 222 7.61 -3.70 4.10
N ILE A 223 8.80 -4.07 3.66
CA ILE A 223 9.86 -3.21 3.17
C ILE A 223 10.16 -3.67 1.74
N ILE A 224 10.17 -2.74 0.80
CA ILE A 224 10.69 -2.97 -0.54
C ILE A 224 11.99 -2.20 -0.71
N ARG A 225 13.02 -2.89 -1.20
CA ARG A 225 14.33 -2.32 -1.50
C ARG A 225 14.64 -2.58 -2.96
N VAL A 226 15.08 -1.53 -3.65
CA VAL A 226 15.53 -1.64 -5.04
C VAL A 226 16.97 -1.17 -5.12
N PHE A 227 17.81 -2.02 -5.68
CA PHE A 227 19.23 -1.74 -5.92
C PHE A 227 19.46 -1.63 -7.43
N SER A 228 20.21 -0.63 -7.84
CA SER A 228 20.74 -0.50 -9.21
C SER A 228 22.20 -0.06 -9.19
N GLU A 229 22.95 -0.34 -10.25
CA GLU A 229 24.35 0.06 -10.36
C GLU A 229 24.49 1.56 -10.73
N THR A 230 23.56 2.05 -11.56
CA THR A 230 23.45 3.47 -11.92
C THR A 230 22.42 4.18 -11.05
N ALA A 231 22.41 5.51 -11.12
CA ALA A 231 21.49 6.31 -10.34
C ALA A 231 20.02 6.00 -10.70
N ASN A 232 19.21 5.78 -9.67
CA ASN A 232 17.78 5.54 -9.84
C ASN A 232 16.94 6.58 -9.09
N VAL A 233 15.80 6.93 -9.70
CA VAL A 233 14.73 7.68 -9.05
C VAL A 233 13.61 6.70 -8.77
N MET A 234 13.18 6.62 -7.51
CA MET A 234 12.09 5.75 -7.10
C MET A 234 11.10 6.55 -6.25
N ASP A 235 9.81 6.46 -6.60
CA ASP A 235 8.71 7.19 -5.98
C ASP A 235 7.48 6.28 -5.75
N GLU A 236 6.65 6.63 -4.76
CA GLU A 236 5.32 6.02 -4.61
C GLU A 236 4.43 6.42 -5.80
N ASN A 237 3.83 5.44 -6.47
CA ASN A 237 2.87 5.65 -7.55
C ASN A 237 1.44 5.71 -7.00
N ASP A 238 1.10 6.82 -6.37
CA ASP A 238 -0.16 6.99 -5.64
C ASP A 238 -0.74 8.40 -5.86
N ASP A 239 -1.97 8.60 -5.38
CA ASP A 239 -2.67 9.87 -5.47
C ASP A 239 -2.12 10.93 -4.50
N SER A 240 -2.13 12.20 -4.92
CA SER A 240 -1.93 13.33 -4.01
C SER A 240 -3.21 13.61 -3.23
N VAL A 241 -3.10 13.81 -1.91
CA VAL A 241 -4.26 14.11 -1.05
C VAL A 241 -4.81 15.50 -1.38
N GLY A 242 -6.12 15.59 -1.62
CA GLY A 242 -6.79 16.87 -1.84
C GLY A 242 -8.11 16.73 -2.59
N TYR A 243 -8.61 17.87 -3.09
CA TYR A 243 -9.82 17.87 -3.91
C TYR A 243 -9.52 17.50 -5.37
N CYS A 244 -10.51 16.89 -6.02
CA CYS A 244 -10.56 16.68 -7.46
C CYS A 244 -11.94 17.08 -8.01
N ASP A 245 -12.06 17.07 -9.34
CA ASP A 245 -13.36 17.28 -9.97
C ASP A 245 -14.32 16.16 -9.58
N VAL A 246 -15.55 16.56 -9.23
CA VAL A 246 -16.65 15.63 -8.97
C VAL A 246 -17.00 14.93 -10.26
N ASP A 247 -17.19 13.61 -10.20
CA ASP A 247 -17.50 12.80 -11.37
C ASP A 247 -18.78 13.29 -12.07
N ASP A 248 -18.63 13.67 -13.34
CA ASP A 248 -19.73 14.14 -14.19
C ASP A 248 -20.88 13.14 -14.31
N ARG A 249 -20.60 11.84 -14.17
CA ARG A 249 -21.61 10.78 -14.19
C ARG A 249 -22.53 10.82 -12.98
N ILE A 250 -22.10 11.47 -11.89
CA ILE A 250 -22.73 11.43 -10.56
C ILE A 250 -23.17 12.83 -10.11
N LYS A 251 -23.04 13.86 -10.95
CA LYS A 251 -23.55 15.20 -10.63
C LYS A 251 -25.06 15.14 -10.36
N PRO A 252 -25.52 15.45 -9.14
CA PRO A 252 -26.95 15.60 -8.91
C PRO A 252 -27.44 16.72 -9.82
N ASN A 253 -28.59 16.52 -10.46
CA ASN A 253 -29.21 17.50 -11.36
C ASN A 253 -29.76 18.67 -10.52
N ILE A 254 -28.86 19.48 -9.97
CA ILE A 254 -29.15 20.70 -9.22
C ILE A 254 -29.15 21.83 -10.24
N PRO A 255 -30.30 22.43 -10.56
CA PRO A 255 -30.37 23.56 -11.47
C PRO A 255 -29.45 24.69 -10.96
N PRO A 256 -28.84 25.50 -11.85
CA PRO A 256 -28.11 26.68 -11.42
C PRO A 256 -29.06 27.61 -10.63
N PRO A 257 -28.59 28.27 -9.56
CA PRO A 257 -29.44 29.10 -8.71
C PRO A 257 -30.13 30.17 -9.55
N ARG A 258 -31.47 30.18 -9.56
CA ARG A 258 -32.26 31.29 -10.10
C ARG A 258 -32.52 32.30 -8.98
N GLU A 259 -32.61 33.60 -9.30
CA GLU A 259 -32.84 34.68 -8.31
C GLU A 259 -34.09 34.44 -7.44
N GLU A 260 -35.09 33.74 -7.98
CA GLU A 260 -36.19 33.14 -7.23
C GLU A 260 -36.19 31.63 -7.48
N ASP A 261 -35.49 30.87 -6.65
CA ASP A 261 -35.48 29.41 -6.72
C ASP A 261 -36.58 28.84 -5.80
N PRO A 262 -37.65 28.22 -6.37
CA PRO A 262 -38.67 27.55 -5.57
C PRO A 262 -38.11 26.45 -4.67
N GLN A 263 -36.99 25.82 -5.05
CA GLN A 263 -36.32 24.81 -4.23
C GLN A 263 -35.67 25.42 -3.00
N ARG A 264 -35.03 26.59 -3.14
CA ARG A 264 -34.42 27.31 -2.02
C ARG A 264 -35.46 27.79 -1.02
N GLU A 265 -36.62 28.28 -1.48
CA GLU A 265 -37.72 28.65 -0.59
C GLU A 265 -38.33 27.43 0.12
N ASN A 266 -38.43 26.29 -0.57
CA ASN A 266 -38.83 25.03 0.07
C ASN A 266 -37.80 24.56 1.12
N LEU A 267 -36.50 24.66 0.84
CA LEU A 267 -35.44 24.40 1.81
C LEU A 267 -35.54 25.36 3.00
N ARG A 268 -35.84 26.64 2.76
CA ARG A 268 -36.02 27.64 3.81
C ARG A 268 -37.23 27.37 4.69
N ARG A 269 -38.33 26.87 4.12
CA ARG A 269 -39.49 26.40 4.89
C ARG A 269 -39.17 25.16 5.70
N LEU A 270 -38.44 24.21 5.11
CA LEU A 270 -37.96 23.03 5.82
C LEU A 270 -37.09 23.46 7.01
N PHE A 271 -36.06 24.27 6.77
CA PHE A 271 -35.18 24.84 7.81
C PHE A 271 -35.99 25.50 8.94
N LYS A 272 -36.92 26.41 8.62
CA LYS A 272 -37.76 27.07 9.64
C LYS A 272 -38.65 26.10 10.43
N SER A 273 -39.10 25.00 9.80
CA SER A 273 -39.90 23.99 10.49
C SER A 273 -39.09 23.13 11.46
N ILE A 274 -37.77 23.08 11.24
CA ILE A 274 -36.80 22.31 12.02
C ILE A 274 -36.25 23.18 13.14
N ALA A 275 -35.64 24.31 12.77
CA ALA A 275 -34.84 25.21 13.58
C ALA A 275 -35.63 26.01 14.64
N GLY A 276 -36.85 25.57 14.93
CA GLY A 276 -37.70 26.14 15.97
C GLY A 276 -37.78 27.67 16.00
N SER A 277 -37.62 28.21 17.21
CA SER A 277 -37.71 29.65 17.51
C SER A 277 -36.35 30.36 17.52
N ASP A 278 -35.28 29.61 17.71
CA ASP A 278 -33.89 30.05 17.73
C ASP A 278 -33.30 30.22 16.32
N MET A 279 -33.96 29.69 15.28
CA MET A 279 -33.55 29.82 13.88
C MET A 279 -32.16 29.24 13.61
N GLU A 280 -31.78 28.23 14.39
CA GLU A 280 -30.55 27.44 14.26
C GLU A 280 -30.92 25.95 14.33
N VAL A 281 -30.15 25.09 13.65
CA VAL A 281 -30.39 23.63 13.66
C VAL A 281 -29.33 22.93 14.48
N ASP A 282 -29.73 22.23 15.54
CA ASP A 282 -28.83 21.42 16.35
C ASP A 282 -28.63 19.99 15.78
N TRP A 283 -27.72 19.22 16.39
CA TRP A 283 -27.44 17.84 15.94
C TRP A 283 -28.64 16.89 16.09
N MET A 284 -29.53 17.10 17.08
CA MET A 284 -30.71 16.26 17.29
C MET A 284 -31.76 16.51 16.22
N GLU A 285 -31.98 17.78 15.90
CA GLU A 285 -32.86 18.23 14.84
C GLU A 285 -32.37 17.77 13.48
N LEU A 286 -31.07 17.93 13.19
CA LEU A 286 -30.42 17.39 12.01
C LEU A 286 -30.66 15.88 11.88
N LYS A 287 -30.40 15.13 12.95
CA LYS A 287 -30.59 13.67 12.98
C LYS A 287 -32.00 13.28 12.59
N ARG A 288 -33.02 13.94 13.14
CA ARG A 288 -34.44 13.62 12.87
C ARG A 288 -34.79 13.76 11.39
N ILE A 289 -34.24 14.75 10.70
CA ILE A 289 -34.49 14.96 9.27
C ILE A 289 -33.72 13.95 8.45
N LEU A 290 -32.43 13.74 8.74
CA LEU A 290 -31.61 12.80 7.98
C LEU A 290 -32.17 11.37 8.10
N ASP A 291 -32.60 10.96 9.30
CA ASP A 291 -33.29 9.69 9.55
C ASP A 291 -34.63 9.58 8.83
N HIS A 292 -35.23 10.68 8.39
CA HIS A 292 -36.47 10.67 7.62
C HIS A 292 -36.19 10.69 6.11
N SER A 293 -35.31 11.58 5.66
CA SER A 293 -35.00 11.88 4.26
C SER A 293 -34.05 10.87 3.61
N LEU A 294 -33.32 10.07 4.39
CA LEU A 294 -32.30 9.13 3.91
C LEU A 294 -32.63 7.66 4.26
N ARG A 295 -33.89 7.35 4.58
CA ARG A 295 -34.35 5.97 4.86
C ARG A 295 -34.18 5.00 3.69
N ASP A 296 -34.11 5.52 2.48
CA ASP A 296 -33.92 4.74 1.26
C ASP A 296 -32.49 4.21 1.09
N VAL A 297 -31.52 4.77 1.81
CA VAL A 297 -30.11 4.31 1.81
C VAL A 297 -29.69 3.72 3.15
N MET A 298 -30.44 3.98 4.22
CA MET A 298 -30.24 3.35 5.53
C MET A 298 -31.14 2.13 5.67
N ILE A 299 -30.60 0.98 5.25
CA ILE A 299 -31.27 -0.32 5.31
C ILE A 299 -31.16 -0.87 6.76
N ASP A 300 -32.12 -1.70 7.17
CA ASP A 300 -32.24 -2.34 8.50
C ASP A 300 -32.70 -1.47 9.68
N GLY A 301 -33.27 -0.29 9.43
CA GLY A 301 -33.81 0.57 10.50
C GLY A 301 -32.72 1.23 11.35
N ASN A 302 -31.47 1.17 10.89
CA ASN A 302 -30.38 1.96 11.42
C ASN A 302 -30.70 3.45 11.23
N THR A 303 -30.27 4.24 12.21
CA THR A 303 -30.43 5.68 12.22
C THR A 303 -29.05 6.31 12.35
N PHE A 304 -28.89 7.55 11.89
CA PHE A 304 -27.59 8.24 11.97
C PHE A 304 -27.08 8.23 13.39
N SER A 305 -25.78 7.94 13.55
CA SER A 305 -25.15 8.00 14.85
C SER A 305 -25.15 9.45 15.36
N LYS A 306 -25.21 9.60 16.68
CA LYS A 306 -25.08 10.91 17.34
C LYS A 306 -23.81 11.64 16.90
N ASP A 307 -22.72 10.90 16.77
CA ASP A 307 -21.41 11.45 16.42
C ASP A 307 -21.34 11.82 14.94
N ALA A 308 -22.07 11.12 14.05
CA ALA A 308 -22.20 11.54 12.66
C ALA A 308 -22.90 12.89 12.53
N CYS A 309 -24.04 13.07 13.20
CA CYS A 309 -24.74 14.35 13.18
C CYS A 309 -23.91 15.48 13.78
N ARG A 310 -23.21 15.23 14.89
CA ARG A 310 -22.30 16.22 15.49
C ARG A 310 -21.13 16.58 14.58
N SER A 311 -20.51 15.60 13.92
CA SER A 311 -19.40 15.84 13.00
C SER A 311 -19.86 16.63 11.77
N MET A 312 -21.08 16.38 11.28
CA MET A 312 -21.67 17.16 10.19
C MET A 312 -21.97 18.61 10.58
N VAL A 313 -22.46 18.85 11.80
CA VAL A 313 -22.65 20.20 12.33
C VAL A 313 -21.30 20.90 12.42
N ALA A 314 -20.32 20.31 13.11
CA ALA A 314 -19.01 20.90 13.29
C ALA A 314 -18.23 21.16 11.99
N MET A 315 -18.45 20.35 10.95
CA MET A 315 -17.84 20.57 9.63
C MET A 315 -18.34 21.87 8.97
N MET A 316 -19.58 22.26 9.23
CA MET A 316 -20.21 23.41 8.56
C MET A 316 -20.29 24.66 9.42
N ASP A 317 -20.26 24.48 10.74
CA ASP A 317 -20.32 25.53 11.74
C ASP A 317 -19.02 26.35 11.76
N LYS A 318 -18.99 27.39 10.94
CA LYS A 318 -17.83 28.27 10.79
C LYS A 318 -17.69 29.28 11.92
N ASP A 319 -18.79 29.61 12.58
CA ASP A 319 -18.84 30.57 13.66
C ASP A 319 -18.69 29.94 15.07
N GLN A 320 -18.55 28.61 15.12
CA GLN A 320 -18.42 27.81 16.34
C GLN A 320 -19.61 28.02 17.31
N SER A 321 -20.79 28.28 16.77
CA SER A 321 -22.03 28.43 17.56
C SER A 321 -22.48 27.12 18.19
N GLY A 322 -22.06 25.98 17.61
CA GLY A 322 -22.53 24.63 17.96
C GLY A 322 -23.76 24.20 17.19
N ASN A 323 -24.32 25.07 16.33
CA ASN A 323 -25.53 24.85 15.56
C ASN A 323 -25.33 25.28 14.10
N LEU A 324 -26.33 25.06 13.25
CA LEU A 324 -26.28 25.45 11.84
C LEU A 324 -27.25 26.58 11.51
N GLY A 325 -26.71 27.67 10.96
CA GLY A 325 -27.50 28.69 10.29
C GLY A 325 -28.08 28.20 8.96
N PHE A 326 -28.93 29.00 8.32
CA PHE A 326 -29.60 28.59 7.07
C PHE A 326 -28.62 28.28 5.94
N ASP A 327 -27.61 29.14 5.73
CA ASP A 327 -26.65 28.97 4.63
C ASP A 327 -25.73 27.75 4.85
N GLU A 328 -25.35 27.48 6.11
CA GLU A 328 -24.56 26.30 6.49
C GLU A 328 -25.39 25.02 6.31
N PHE A 329 -26.65 25.05 6.71
CA PHE A 329 -27.60 23.95 6.51
C PHE A 329 -27.86 23.66 5.02
N GLU A 330 -28.03 24.71 4.20
CA GLU A 330 -28.19 24.60 2.74
C GLU A 330 -26.94 23.95 2.10
N SER A 331 -25.75 24.40 2.49
CA SER A 331 -24.49 23.79 2.05
C SER A 331 -24.38 22.33 2.47
N LEU A 332 -24.79 21.99 3.71
CA LEU A 332 -24.70 20.64 4.24
C LEU A 332 -25.58 19.67 3.46
N LEU A 333 -26.84 20.04 3.24
CA LEU A 333 -27.77 19.22 2.47
C LEU A 333 -27.29 19.03 1.03
N THR A 334 -26.64 20.03 0.44
CA THR A 334 -26.05 19.93 -0.89
C THR A 334 -24.94 18.88 -0.93
N ASP A 335 -24.05 18.85 0.05
CA ASP A 335 -22.98 17.86 0.13
C ASP A 335 -23.51 16.46 0.45
N ILE A 336 -24.47 16.33 1.38
CA ILE A 336 -25.16 15.07 1.66
C ILE A 336 -25.85 14.52 0.41
N ALA A 337 -26.49 15.37 -0.40
CA ALA A 337 -27.12 14.95 -1.64
C ALA A 337 -26.09 14.39 -2.66
N LYS A 338 -24.91 15.02 -2.77
CA LYS A 338 -23.81 14.51 -3.61
C LYS A 338 -23.29 13.17 -3.09
N TRP A 339 -22.99 13.06 -1.80
CA TRP A 339 -22.49 11.82 -1.21
C TRP A 339 -23.51 10.68 -1.30
N LYS A 340 -24.81 10.98 -1.14
CA LYS A 340 -25.89 10.02 -1.37
C LYS A 340 -25.92 9.52 -2.82
N ALA A 341 -25.77 10.42 -3.80
CA ALA A 341 -25.74 10.05 -5.21
C ALA A 341 -24.54 9.14 -5.53
N VAL A 342 -23.36 9.46 -5.00
CA VAL A 342 -22.16 8.62 -5.10
C VAL A 342 -22.41 7.25 -4.47
N PHE A 343 -22.87 7.20 -3.22
CA PHE A 343 -23.10 5.93 -2.54
C PHE A 343 -24.05 5.01 -3.33
N LYS A 344 -25.18 5.55 -3.82
CA LYS A 344 -26.13 4.80 -4.64
C LYS A 344 -25.54 4.28 -5.96
N PHE A 345 -24.56 4.97 -6.53
CA PHE A 345 -23.88 4.52 -7.74
C PHE A 345 -23.01 3.28 -7.49
N TYR A 346 -22.39 3.20 -6.31
CA TYR A 346 -21.54 2.07 -5.90
C TYR A 346 -22.33 0.91 -5.25
N ASP A 347 -23.42 1.21 -4.54
CA ASP A 347 -24.36 0.23 -3.96
C ASP A 347 -25.30 -0.37 -5.04
N ARG A 348 -24.71 -1.16 -5.94
CA ARG A 348 -25.39 -1.71 -7.14
C ARG A 348 -26.55 -2.65 -6.83
N ASN A 349 -26.49 -3.33 -5.68
CA ASN A 349 -27.50 -4.28 -5.25
C ASN A 349 -28.51 -3.66 -4.27
N HIS A 350 -28.40 -2.36 -3.98
CA HIS A 350 -29.25 -1.66 -3.00
C HIS A 350 -29.26 -2.38 -1.66
N SER A 351 -28.07 -2.81 -1.22
CA SER A 351 -27.85 -3.50 0.06
C SER A 351 -27.69 -2.53 1.22
N GLY A 352 -27.49 -1.23 0.95
CA GLY A 352 -27.17 -0.24 1.98
C GLY A 352 -25.69 -0.27 2.38
N GLU A 353 -24.87 -1.02 1.65
CA GLU A 353 -23.44 -1.22 1.89
C GLU A 353 -22.66 -1.20 0.57
N ILE A 354 -21.40 -0.75 0.62
CA ILE A 354 -20.44 -0.85 -0.49
C ILE A 354 -19.23 -1.70 -0.08
N GLU A 355 -18.55 -2.29 -1.06
CA GLU A 355 -17.29 -3.02 -0.80
C GLU A 355 -16.18 -2.03 -0.43
N SER A 356 -15.36 -2.36 0.57
CA SER A 356 -14.29 -1.47 1.03
C SER A 356 -13.22 -1.20 -0.04
N PHE A 357 -12.98 -2.14 -0.97
CA PHE A 357 -12.10 -1.88 -2.11
C PHE A 357 -12.61 -0.73 -3.00
N GLN A 358 -13.93 -0.47 -3.02
CA GLN A 358 -14.52 0.62 -3.78
C GLN A 358 -14.39 1.98 -3.08
N LEU A 359 -13.94 2.03 -1.82
CA LEU A 359 -13.87 3.27 -1.05
C LEU A 359 -13.04 4.35 -1.74
N ARG A 360 -11.91 3.99 -2.34
CA ARG A 360 -11.07 4.93 -3.10
C ARG A 360 -11.86 5.57 -4.25
N ASP A 361 -12.47 4.74 -5.09
CA ASP A 361 -13.21 5.22 -6.26
C ASP A 361 -14.45 6.03 -5.86
N ALA A 362 -15.12 5.64 -4.78
CA ALA A 362 -16.25 6.36 -4.22
C ALA A 362 -15.85 7.74 -3.69
N LEU A 363 -14.74 7.84 -2.93
CA LEU A 363 -14.23 9.13 -2.43
C LEU A 363 -13.72 10.01 -3.58
N ASN A 364 -13.03 9.43 -4.58
CA ASN A 364 -12.65 10.14 -5.80
C ASN A 364 -13.88 10.71 -6.53
N SER A 365 -14.94 9.92 -6.66
CA SER A 365 -16.20 10.35 -7.27
C SER A 365 -16.92 11.44 -6.47
N ALA A 366 -16.74 11.45 -5.15
CA ALA A 366 -17.22 12.49 -4.25
C ALA A 366 -16.38 13.78 -4.29
N GLY A 367 -15.24 13.78 -5.01
CA GLY A 367 -14.37 14.93 -5.17
C GLY A 367 -13.11 14.92 -4.28
N TYR A 368 -12.74 13.77 -3.71
CA TYR A 368 -11.58 13.63 -2.82
C TYR A 368 -10.59 12.59 -3.32
N ARG A 369 -9.37 13.03 -3.65
CA ARG A 369 -8.23 12.14 -3.92
C ARG A 369 -7.45 11.86 -2.65
N LEU A 370 -7.16 10.59 -2.40
CA LEU A 370 -6.48 10.11 -1.20
C LEU A 370 -5.39 9.09 -1.55
N ASN A 371 -4.24 9.21 -0.88
CA ASN A 371 -3.20 8.18 -0.94
C ASN A 371 -3.56 6.95 -0.10
N ASN A 372 -2.80 5.86 -0.29
CA ASN A 372 -2.94 4.60 0.42
C ASN A 372 -2.85 4.76 1.94
N ARG A 373 -2.04 5.70 2.45
CA ARG A 373 -1.87 5.90 3.90
C ARG A 373 -3.16 6.41 4.54
N VAL A 374 -3.77 7.44 3.95
CA VAL A 374 -5.05 7.98 4.43
C VAL A 374 -6.17 6.97 4.20
N LEU A 375 -6.19 6.31 3.05
CA LEU A 375 -7.20 5.31 2.73
C LEU A 375 -7.16 4.11 3.70
N ASN A 376 -5.96 3.61 4.05
CA ASN A 376 -5.81 2.55 5.04
C ASN A 376 -6.31 2.98 6.43
N ALA A 377 -6.07 4.23 6.83
CA ALA A 377 -6.57 4.77 8.09
C ALA A 377 -8.10 4.84 8.12
N LEU A 378 -8.73 5.30 7.03
CA LEU A 378 -10.18 5.30 6.88
C LEU A 378 -10.75 3.88 6.88
N GLY A 379 -10.16 2.97 6.09
CA GLY A 379 -10.59 1.59 6.00
C GLY A 379 -10.56 0.88 7.35
N ARG A 380 -9.48 1.02 8.13
CA ARG A 380 -9.36 0.44 9.48
C ARG A 380 -10.43 0.95 10.46
N ARG A 381 -10.90 2.17 10.27
CA ARG A 381 -11.85 2.83 11.18
C ARG A 381 -13.31 2.56 10.82
N TYR A 382 -13.62 2.54 9.52
CA TYR A 382 -14.99 2.60 9.01
C TYR A 382 -15.41 1.36 8.21
N THR A 383 -14.50 0.40 7.97
CA THR A 383 -14.84 -0.86 7.33
C THR A 383 -15.27 -1.90 8.36
N SER A 384 -16.35 -2.61 8.07
CA SER A 384 -16.83 -3.74 8.87
C SER A 384 -15.87 -4.92 8.80
N ARG A 385 -16.06 -5.92 9.67
CA ARG A 385 -15.25 -7.16 9.64
C ARG A 385 -15.43 -7.95 8.34
N GLU A 386 -16.54 -7.74 7.64
CA GLU A 386 -16.88 -8.41 6.38
C GLU A 386 -16.37 -7.64 5.16
N GLY A 387 -15.63 -6.54 5.36
CA GLY A 387 -15.11 -5.72 4.26
C GLY A 387 -16.14 -4.79 3.65
N LYS A 388 -17.21 -4.47 4.38
CA LYS A 388 -18.33 -3.62 3.93
C LYS A 388 -18.28 -2.25 4.59
N ILE A 389 -18.82 -1.25 3.91
CA ILE A 389 -18.95 0.12 4.41
C ILE A 389 -20.41 0.53 4.28
N THR A 390 -21.05 0.86 5.42
CA THR A 390 -22.42 1.34 5.45
C THR A 390 -22.53 2.78 4.93
N PHE A 391 -23.75 3.26 4.66
CA PHE A 391 -23.92 4.66 4.29
C PHE A 391 -23.48 5.65 5.39
N ASP A 392 -23.72 5.35 6.67
CA ASP A 392 -23.27 6.18 7.80
C ASP A 392 -21.74 6.26 7.85
N ASP A 393 -21.06 5.13 7.66
CA ASP A 393 -19.60 5.06 7.63
C ASP A 393 -18.99 5.79 6.42
N PHE A 394 -19.59 5.66 5.23
CA PHE A 394 -19.17 6.38 4.03
C PHE A 394 -19.36 7.90 4.19
N LEU A 395 -20.48 8.31 4.79
CA LEU A 395 -20.75 9.70 5.11
C LEU A 395 -19.69 10.24 6.06
N MET A 396 -19.34 9.49 7.10
CA MET A 396 -18.29 9.85 8.04
C MET A 396 -16.91 9.96 7.40
N CYS A 397 -16.56 9.06 6.47
CA CYS A 397 -15.33 9.18 5.68
C CYS A 397 -15.31 10.50 4.90
N SER A 398 -16.42 10.84 4.26
CA SER A 398 -16.56 12.04 3.43
C SER A 398 -16.50 13.33 4.26
N VAL A 399 -17.23 13.38 5.38
CA VAL A 399 -17.23 14.50 6.33
C VAL A 399 -15.83 14.73 6.87
N LYS A 400 -15.20 13.71 7.47
CA LYS A 400 -13.86 13.86 8.06
C LYS A 400 -12.81 14.24 7.01
N THR A 401 -12.87 13.64 5.82
CA THR A 401 -11.94 13.99 4.73
C THR A 401 -12.07 15.45 4.34
N LYS A 402 -13.29 15.93 4.11
CA LYS A 402 -13.58 17.33 3.80
C LYS A 402 -13.08 18.26 4.92
N THR A 403 -13.50 18.02 6.16
CA THR A 403 -13.14 18.86 7.31
C THR A 403 -11.64 19.02 7.46
N TYR A 404 -10.87 17.92 7.38
CA TYR A 404 -9.42 18.00 7.56
C TYR A 404 -8.68 18.61 6.37
N ILE A 405 -9.16 18.42 5.13
CA ILE A 405 -8.57 19.13 3.98
C ILE A 405 -8.83 20.63 4.10
N ASP A 406 -10.03 21.04 4.48
CA ASP A 406 -10.39 22.45 4.65
C ASP A 406 -9.59 23.11 5.78
N ILE A 407 -9.48 22.47 6.96
CA ILE A 407 -8.62 22.94 8.07
C ILE A 407 -7.15 23.09 7.63
N PHE A 408 -6.63 22.13 6.85
CA PHE A 408 -5.25 22.21 6.35
C PHE A 408 -5.06 23.38 5.38
N ARG A 409 -5.99 23.55 4.43
CA ARG A 409 -5.94 24.61 3.41
C ARG A 409 -6.08 26.02 4.00
N GLU A 410 -6.87 26.18 5.07
CA GLU A 410 -6.97 27.47 5.79
C GLU A 410 -5.64 27.96 6.34
N ARG A 411 -4.71 27.05 6.65
CA ARG A 411 -3.40 27.36 7.24
C ARG A 411 -2.21 27.13 6.31
N GLN A 412 -2.47 26.69 5.09
CA GLN A 412 -1.44 26.52 4.08
C GLN A 412 -1.00 27.90 3.56
N SER A 413 0.20 28.32 3.92
CA SER A 413 0.83 29.54 3.40
C SER A 413 1.70 29.21 2.17
N ASP A 414 1.37 29.81 1.03
CA ASP A 414 1.97 29.59 -0.30
C ASP A 414 2.02 28.10 -0.74
N GLU A 415 2.46 27.83 -1.97
CA GLU A 415 2.46 26.53 -2.68
C GLU A 415 3.19 25.37 -1.94
N SER A 416 3.62 25.55 -0.69
CA SER A 416 4.19 24.51 0.15
C SER A 416 3.11 23.51 0.59
N ASN A 417 3.39 22.21 0.54
CA ASN A 417 2.49 21.16 1.06
C ASN A 417 2.58 21.02 2.60
N HIS A 418 2.66 22.15 3.30
CA HIS A 418 2.84 22.22 4.75
C HIS A 418 1.91 23.29 5.34
N ALA A 419 1.33 22.99 6.51
CA ALA A 419 0.53 23.92 7.28
C ALA A 419 1.08 23.96 8.71
N THR A 420 1.19 25.17 9.28
CA THR A 420 1.72 25.35 10.63
C THR A 420 0.59 25.69 11.60
N PHE A 421 0.53 24.95 12.70
CA PHE A 421 -0.44 25.13 13.78
C PHE A 421 0.32 25.30 15.10
N SER A 422 -0.16 26.18 15.97
CA SER A 422 0.18 26.08 17.39
C SER A 422 -0.51 24.89 18.04
N MET A 423 -0.05 24.46 19.22
CA MET A 423 -0.66 23.34 19.95
C MET A 423 -2.14 23.61 20.28
N ASP A 424 -2.45 24.83 20.73
CA ASP A 424 -3.81 25.22 21.10
C ASP A 424 -4.75 25.21 19.88
N GLU A 425 -4.30 25.80 18.76
CA GLU A 425 -5.07 25.78 17.50
C GLU A 425 -5.27 24.36 16.97
N TRP A 426 -4.25 23.51 17.05
CA TRP A 426 -4.36 22.11 16.63
C TRP A 426 -5.39 21.36 17.47
N LEU A 427 -5.35 21.52 18.80
CA LEU A 427 -6.31 20.88 19.70
C LEU A 427 -7.73 21.44 19.51
N GLU A 428 -7.89 22.74 19.37
CA GLU A 428 -9.18 23.38 19.13
C GLU A 428 -9.83 22.85 17.85
N ARG A 429 -9.08 22.87 16.74
CA ARG A 429 -9.60 22.44 15.43
C ARG A 429 -9.89 20.94 15.38
N THR A 430 -9.04 20.10 15.96
CA THR A 430 -9.23 18.63 15.92
C THR A 430 -10.24 18.12 16.94
N ALA A 431 -10.43 18.81 18.07
CA ALA A 431 -11.44 18.44 19.05
C ALA A 431 -12.85 18.86 18.63
N TYR A 432 -12.96 19.98 17.90
CA TYR A 432 -14.23 20.45 17.37
C TYR A 432 -14.67 19.69 16.12
N SER A 433 -13.73 19.29 15.26
CA SER A 433 -13.97 18.63 13.95
C SER A 433 -14.63 17.27 13.98
#